data_AF-A0A961W2I8-F1
#
_entry.id   AF-A0A961W2I8-F1
#
_cell.length_a   1.000
_cell.length_b   1.000
_cell.length_c   1.000
_cell.angle_alpha   90.00
_cell.angle_beta   90.00
_cell.angle_gamma   90.00
#
_symmetry.space_group_name_H-M   'P 1'
#
loop_
_entity.id
_entity.type
_entity.pdbx_description
1 polymer ?
#
loop_
_entity_poly.entity_id
_entity_poly.type
_entity_poly.pdbx_seq_one_letter_code
_entity_poly.pdbx_strand_id
1 'polypeptide(L)'
;MNAVFTEGDASTNPLWHPRARTDLSNVNISRAWSKASAKAFNAFSSSLEGNPHGTVHGAVGGEMGFVNSSARDPIFWLHHANIDRLWDVWVRLADGRQNPSATRTWAKQKHSFDTTASKVMATADLLDSRNQLGYIYDDYEIEPITTSVVVASEPIVIAGGQVASPGESGHAMVPDGVEKSDGNKGLKTLSFRRDIALGGRSVVVDLPVAPDAGSALTTFAIEPEKSAIKSAWLVLEDVRIGSDGKLGGFSYDIKLKKKNAGGSQDVVLGTLNTFTLSALKHSPGMAHTGGGHGTSGDAGTLRLPISDALRQLGVTGASGALQALSVEFESSIPESADKQYLNVGNIRIETSTLPIE
;
A
#
# COMPACT_ATOMS: atom_id res chain seq x y z
N MET A 1 20.58 10.30 -1.23
CA MET A 1 21.47 9.14 -1.45
C MET A 1 22.90 9.62 -1.52
N ASN A 2 23.88 8.89 -0.99
CA ASN A 2 25.29 9.28 -1.07
C ASN A 2 25.82 9.15 -2.50
N ALA A 3 26.72 10.07 -2.88
CA ALA A 3 27.47 10.09 -4.14
C ALA A 3 28.02 8.72 -4.56
N VAL A 4 28.48 7.93 -3.58
CA VAL A 4 29.05 6.58 -3.75
C VAL A 4 28.20 5.63 -4.60
N PHE A 5 26.87 5.71 -4.56
CA PHE A 5 26.00 4.81 -5.34
C PHE A 5 25.60 5.37 -6.70
N THR A 6 25.76 6.67 -6.91
CA THR A 6 25.13 7.40 -8.04
C THR A 6 26.14 8.02 -8.99
N GLU A 7 27.40 8.17 -8.58
CA GLU A 7 28.49 8.69 -9.41
C GLU A 7 29.08 7.63 -10.35
N GLY A 8 29.49 8.08 -11.54
CA GLY A 8 30.11 7.25 -12.57
C GLY A 8 29.09 6.37 -13.30
N ASP A 9 29.57 5.23 -13.77
CA ASP A 9 28.77 4.18 -14.41
C ASP A 9 29.28 2.78 -14.01
N ALA A 10 28.71 1.74 -14.61
CA ALA A 10 29.07 0.34 -14.34
C ALA A 10 30.55 0.01 -14.63
N SER A 11 31.26 0.80 -15.42
CA SER A 11 32.69 0.60 -15.72
C SER A 11 33.61 1.26 -14.69
N THR A 12 33.15 2.32 -14.01
CA THR A 12 33.97 3.09 -13.07
C THR A 12 33.58 2.88 -11.61
N ASN A 13 32.37 2.39 -11.34
CA ASN A 13 31.83 2.24 -10.00
C ASN A 13 31.08 0.89 -9.86
N PRO A 14 31.64 -0.07 -9.10
CA PRO A 14 31.01 -1.38 -8.93
C PRO A 14 29.72 -1.34 -8.08
N LEU A 15 29.43 -0.22 -7.42
CA LEU A 15 28.20 0.02 -6.66
C LEU A 15 27.15 0.82 -7.45
N TRP A 16 27.51 1.29 -8.64
CA TRP A 16 26.57 1.96 -9.53
C TRP A 16 25.59 0.95 -10.13
N HIS A 17 24.34 1.37 -10.23
CA HIS A 17 23.27 0.56 -10.82
C HIS A 17 22.31 1.48 -11.60
N PRO A 18 21.77 1.06 -12.76
CA PRO A 18 20.72 1.81 -13.43
C PRO A 18 19.46 1.89 -12.55
N ARG A 19 18.95 3.11 -12.39
CA ARG A 19 17.79 3.46 -11.55
C ARG A 19 16.90 4.44 -12.31
N ALA A 20 15.61 4.48 -11.96
CA ALA A 20 14.72 5.51 -12.49
C ALA A 20 15.04 6.89 -11.87
N ARG A 21 15.44 6.91 -10.58
CA ARG A 21 15.87 8.12 -9.89
C ARG A 21 17.13 7.88 -9.07
N THR A 22 18.04 8.84 -9.12
CA THR A 22 19.26 8.90 -8.29
C THR A 22 19.16 9.97 -7.21
N ASP A 23 18.29 10.97 -7.39
CA ASP A 23 17.92 11.94 -6.38
C ASP A 23 16.55 11.60 -5.75
N LEU A 24 16.54 11.48 -4.42
CA LEU A 24 15.36 11.22 -3.61
C LEU A 24 15.04 12.37 -2.64
N SER A 25 15.68 13.53 -2.80
CA SER A 25 15.52 14.68 -1.91
C SER A 25 14.07 15.19 -1.80
N ASN A 26 13.27 15.00 -2.85
CA ASN A 26 11.86 15.37 -2.92
C ASN A 26 10.90 14.22 -2.61
N VAL A 27 11.39 13.05 -2.18
CA VAL A 27 10.54 11.91 -1.84
C VAL A 27 9.98 12.08 -0.44
N ASN A 28 8.66 12.08 -0.34
CA ASN A 28 7.95 12.16 0.93
C ASN A 28 7.92 10.80 1.64
N ILE A 29 8.86 10.61 2.56
CA ILE A 29 8.99 9.43 3.44
C ILE A 29 8.53 9.70 4.88
N SER A 30 7.80 10.80 5.12
CA SER A 30 7.62 11.40 6.46
C SER A 30 6.67 10.64 7.40
N ARG A 31 5.98 9.59 6.95
CA ARG A 31 4.84 9.01 7.69
C ARG A 31 5.19 7.95 8.75
N ALA A 32 6.40 7.41 8.78
CA ALA A 32 6.75 6.34 9.74
C ALA A 32 7.43 6.80 11.05
N TRP A 33 7.80 8.07 11.17
CA TRP A 33 8.74 8.53 12.21
C TRP A 33 8.21 9.72 13.01
N SER A 34 7.15 9.49 13.78
CA SER A 34 6.76 10.41 14.86
C SER A 34 6.36 9.61 16.10
N LYS A 35 6.25 10.27 17.26
CA LYS A 35 5.68 9.65 18.48
C LYS A 35 4.23 9.14 18.27
N ALA A 36 3.57 9.52 17.17
CA ALA A 36 2.26 9.01 16.75
C ALA A 36 2.32 7.68 15.97
N SER A 37 3.51 7.13 15.69
CA SER A 37 3.64 5.82 15.04
C SER A 37 2.90 4.74 15.84
N ALA A 38 2.23 3.85 15.11
CA ALA A 38 1.31 2.87 15.68
C ALA A 38 1.97 2.02 16.77
N LYS A 39 1.25 1.82 17.88
CA LYS A 39 1.75 1.01 19.01
C LYS A 39 1.64 -0.49 18.76
N ALA A 40 0.63 -0.91 18.01
CA ALA A 40 0.40 -2.32 17.71
C ALA A 40 1.33 -2.78 16.58
N PHE A 41 1.98 -3.94 16.76
CA PHE A 41 2.95 -4.50 15.81
C PHE A 41 2.41 -4.56 14.37
N ASN A 42 1.21 -5.11 14.16
CA ASN A 42 0.67 -5.25 12.79
C ASN A 42 0.48 -3.90 12.10
N ALA A 43 0.02 -2.88 12.84
CA ALA A 43 -0.18 -1.54 12.30
C ALA A 43 1.15 -0.84 12.03
N PHE A 44 2.16 -1.03 12.89
CA PHE A 44 3.52 -0.56 12.67
C PHE A 44 4.15 -1.23 11.43
N SER A 45 4.15 -2.56 11.39
CA SER A 45 4.72 -3.36 10.30
C SER A 45 4.10 -2.99 8.96
N SER A 46 2.76 -2.90 8.90
CA SER A 46 2.07 -2.53 7.66
C SER A 46 2.39 -1.10 7.21
N SER A 47 2.49 -0.16 8.16
CA SER A 47 2.89 1.23 7.87
C SER A 47 4.32 1.29 7.34
N LEU A 48 5.26 0.61 8.02
CA LEU A 48 6.67 0.57 7.66
C LEU A 48 6.88 -0.04 6.28
N GLU A 49 6.23 -1.18 6.01
CA GLU A 49 6.28 -1.90 4.73
C GLU A 49 5.75 -1.06 3.55
N GLY A 50 4.73 -0.22 3.79
CA GLY A 50 4.21 0.72 2.81
C GLY A 50 5.13 1.92 2.58
N ASN A 51 5.16 2.86 3.53
CA ASN A 51 5.97 4.08 3.48
C ASN A 51 6.72 4.22 4.82
N PRO A 52 8.06 4.09 4.84
CA PRO A 52 8.99 4.32 3.72
C PRO A 52 9.37 3.13 2.84
N HIS A 53 9.22 1.86 3.26
CA HIS A 53 9.84 0.73 2.55
C HIS A 53 9.44 0.64 1.07
N GLY A 54 8.15 0.45 0.78
CA GLY A 54 7.63 0.37 -0.58
C GLY A 54 7.81 1.68 -1.35
N THR A 55 7.73 2.82 -0.67
CA THR A 55 7.93 4.14 -1.28
C THR A 55 9.34 4.31 -1.83
N VAL A 56 10.37 3.93 -1.07
CA VAL A 56 11.77 4.00 -1.53
C VAL A 56 12.01 3.03 -2.69
N HIS A 57 11.49 1.80 -2.63
CA HIS A 57 11.57 0.86 -3.75
C HIS A 57 10.97 1.44 -5.04
N GLY A 58 9.76 1.98 -4.97
CA GLY A 58 9.09 2.62 -6.10
C GLY A 58 9.80 3.87 -6.60
N ALA A 59 10.32 4.70 -5.68
CA ALA A 59 11.01 5.94 -6.01
C ALA A 59 12.35 5.72 -6.70
N VAL A 60 13.15 4.76 -6.22
CA VAL A 60 14.42 4.42 -6.86
C VAL A 60 14.19 3.78 -8.23
N GLY A 61 13.23 2.85 -8.32
CA GLY A 61 12.95 2.15 -9.55
C GLY A 61 14.14 1.33 -10.06
N GLY A 62 14.23 1.05 -11.36
CA GLY A 62 15.13 0.05 -11.90
C GLY A 62 14.87 -1.31 -11.25
N GLU A 63 15.93 -2.04 -10.92
CA GLU A 63 15.81 -3.32 -10.19
C GLU A 63 15.16 -3.14 -8.80
N MET A 64 15.44 -2.03 -8.10
CA MET A 64 14.81 -1.72 -6.80
C MET A 64 13.27 -1.67 -6.90
N GLY A 65 12.73 -1.40 -8.08
CA GLY A 65 11.29 -1.35 -8.33
C GLY A 65 10.60 -2.71 -8.42
N PHE A 66 11.30 -3.85 -8.32
CA PHE A 66 10.71 -5.18 -8.50
C PHE A 66 11.23 -6.20 -7.47
N VAL A 67 10.33 -6.92 -6.78
CA VAL A 67 10.68 -7.83 -5.68
C VAL A 67 11.72 -8.88 -6.06
N ASN A 68 11.54 -9.54 -7.20
CA ASN A 68 12.40 -10.64 -7.67
C ASN A 68 13.82 -10.21 -8.05
N SER A 69 14.09 -8.92 -8.10
CA SER A 69 15.27 -8.37 -8.75
C SER A 69 15.94 -7.25 -7.93
N SER A 70 15.20 -6.64 -7.00
CA SER A 70 15.63 -5.55 -6.12
C SER A 70 16.97 -5.77 -5.42
N ALA A 71 17.25 -6.97 -4.92
CA ALA A 71 18.50 -7.28 -4.24
C ALA A 71 19.77 -7.25 -5.14
N ARG A 72 19.60 -7.12 -6.47
CA ARG A 72 20.72 -6.94 -7.42
C ARG A 72 21.29 -5.54 -7.41
N ASP A 73 20.51 -4.54 -7.00
CA ASP A 73 21.03 -3.19 -6.74
C ASP A 73 21.62 -3.17 -5.32
N PRO A 74 22.94 -2.89 -5.15
CA PRO A 74 23.58 -2.91 -3.83
C PRO A 74 22.91 -2.01 -2.79
N ILE A 75 22.22 -0.95 -3.21
CA ILE A 75 21.51 -0.05 -2.29
C ILE A 75 20.34 -0.72 -1.56
N PHE A 76 19.83 -1.84 -2.09
CA PHE A 76 18.82 -2.68 -1.45
C PHE A 76 19.19 -3.02 -0.02
N TRP A 77 20.44 -3.45 0.20
CA TRP A 77 20.90 -3.91 1.51
C TRP A 77 21.00 -2.77 2.52
N LEU A 78 21.39 -1.57 2.07
CA LEU A 78 21.41 -0.38 2.94
C LEU A 78 20.01 0.13 3.25
N HIS A 79 19.10 0.07 2.27
CA HIS A 79 17.69 0.37 2.49
C HIS A 79 17.09 -0.56 3.54
N HIS A 80 17.27 -1.87 3.39
CA HIS A 80 16.75 -2.87 4.33
C HIS A 80 17.46 -2.84 5.70
N ALA A 81 18.74 -2.49 5.77
CA ALA A 81 19.40 -2.21 7.04
C ALA A 81 18.72 -1.04 7.78
N ASN A 82 18.32 0.01 7.06
CA ASN A 82 17.54 1.07 7.70
C ASN A 82 16.15 0.57 8.11
N ILE A 83 15.44 -0.21 7.29
CA ILE A 83 14.13 -0.80 7.67
C ILE A 83 14.25 -1.68 8.94
N ASP A 84 15.31 -2.44 9.08
CA ASP A 84 15.59 -3.21 10.29
C ASP A 84 15.89 -2.29 11.50
N ARG A 85 16.73 -1.26 11.32
CA ARG A 85 16.95 -0.21 12.34
C ARG A 85 15.64 0.45 12.78
N LEU A 86 14.74 0.70 11.83
CA LEU A 86 13.43 1.30 12.07
C LEU A 86 12.55 0.40 12.98
N TRP A 87 12.66 -0.92 12.87
CA TRP A 87 12.02 -1.86 13.79
C TRP A 87 12.66 -1.80 15.19
N ASP A 88 13.99 -1.83 15.28
CA ASP A 88 14.70 -1.72 16.56
C ASP A 88 14.29 -0.47 17.35
N VAL A 89 14.29 0.70 16.70
CA VAL A 89 13.87 1.96 17.34
C VAL A 89 12.40 1.91 17.78
N TRP A 90 11.50 1.29 17.00
CA TRP A 90 10.10 1.15 17.38
C TRP A 90 9.91 0.32 18.65
N VAL A 91 10.66 -0.77 18.83
CA VAL A 91 10.62 -1.55 20.08
C VAL A 91 11.16 -0.72 21.24
N ARG A 92 12.29 -0.01 21.03
CA ARG A 92 12.93 0.82 22.07
C ARG A 92 12.10 2.01 22.52
N LEU A 93 11.22 2.54 21.68
CA LEU A 93 10.26 3.59 22.05
C LEU A 93 9.32 3.19 23.20
N ALA A 94 9.22 1.90 23.53
CA ALA A 94 8.39 1.37 24.60
C ALA A 94 6.92 1.84 24.50
N ASP A 95 6.25 2.06 25.64
CA ASP A 95 4.86 2.55 25.68
C ASP A 95 3.86 1.60 24.96
N GLY A 96 4.00 0.30 25.27
CA GLY A 96 3.18 -0.78 24.71
C GLY A 96 3.62 -1.30 23.34
N ARG A 97 4.70 -0.74 22.76
CA ARG A 97 5.34 -1.26 21.54
C ARG A 97 6.19 -2.47 21.89
N GLN A 98 5.75 -3.64 21.46
CA GLN A 98 6.42 -4.90 21.74
C GLN A 98 6.28 -5.86 20.57
N ASN A 99 7.31 -6.67 20.37
CA ASN A 99 7.24 -7.76 19.41
C ASN A 99 6.08 -8.73 19.76
N PRO A 100 5.49 -9.40 18.75
CA PRO A 100 4.49 -10.42 19.00
C PRO A 100 5.03 -11.51 19.91
N SER A 101 4.17 -12.08 20.76
CA SER A 101 4.55 -13.18 21.66
C SER A 101 5.23 -14.32 20.89
N ALA A 102 6.32 -14.84 21.46
CA ALA A 102 7.06 -15.99 20.95
C ALA A 102 6.21 -17.27 20.81
N THR A 103 5.05 -17.33 21.48
CA THR A 103 4.13 -18.47 21.39
C THR A 103 3.25 -18.46 20.14
N ARG A 104 3.15 -17.32 19.42
CA ARG A 104 2.36 -17.20 18.19
C ARG A 104 2.98 -18.00 17.04
N THR A 105 2.13 -18.48 16.13
CA THR A 105 2.55 -19.21 14.93
C THR A 105 3.58 -18.44 14.10
N TRP A 106 3.38 -17.12 13.95
CA TRP A 106 4.33 -16.21 13.30
C TRP A 106 5.74 -16.33 13.88
N ALA A 107 5.88 -16.26 15.21
CA ALA A 107 7.19 -16.30 15.86
C ALA A 107 7.88 -17.67 15.73
N LYS A 108 7.10 -18.74 15.57
CA LYS A 108 7.59 -20.12 15.39
C LYS A 108 7.94 -20.46 13.94
N GLN A 109 7.59 -19.60 12.99
CA GLN A 109 7.91 -19.80 11.58
C GLN A 109 9.42 -19.86 11.38
N LYS A 110 9.89 -20.88 10.67
CA LYS A 110 11.31 -21.12 10.40
C LYS A 110 11.68 -20.64 9.01
N HIS A 111 12.85 -20.02 8.89
CA HIS A 111 13.41 -19.49 7.66
C HIS A 111 14.80 -20.06 7.41
N SER A 112 15.08 -20.42 6.16
CA SER A 112 16.40 -20.88 5.70
C SER A 112 17.20 -19.71 5.16
N PHE A 113 18.45 -19.56 5.61
CA PHE A 113 19.35 -18.47 5.21
C PHE A 113 20.49 -18.92 4.31
N ASP A 114 20.50 -20.19 3.93
CA ASP A 114 21.40 -20.74 2.93
C ASP A 114 20.63 -21.63 1.96
N THR A 115 21.27 -21.96 0.84
CA THR A 115 20.69 -22.82 -0.21
C THR A 115 20.67 -24.30 0.20
N THR A 116 21.35 -24.66 1.28
CA THR A 116 21.49 -26.03 1.79
C THR A 116 20.56 -26.33 2.97
N ALA A 117 19.81 -25.34 3.45
CA ALA A 117 19.03 -25.39 4.69
C ALA A 117 19.82 -25.82 5.93
N SER A 118 21.13 -25.53 5.97
CA SER A 118 21.97 -25.77 7.14
C SER A 118 21.86 -24.64 8.17
N LYS A 119 21.48 -23.43 7.75
CA LYS A 119 21.21 -22.29 8.62
C LYS A 119 19.72 -22.00 8.65
N VAL A 120 19.03 -22.59 9.61
CA VAL A 120 17.59 -22.40 9.84
C VAL A 120 17.38 -21.72 11.19
N MET A 121 16.63 -20.62 11.21
CA MET A 121 16.28 -19.89 12.43
C MET A 121 14.77 -19.67 12.47
N ALA A 122 14.18 -19.72 13.67
CA ALA A 122 12.81 -19.28 13.85
C ALA A 122 12.75 -17.75 13.86
N THR A 123 11.59 -17.18 13.54
CA THR A 123 11.37 -15.72 13.61
C THR A 123 11.66 -15.19 15.02
N ALA A 124 11.33 -15.97 16.06
CA ALA A 124 11.63 -15.66 17.46
C ALA A 124 13.13 -15.52 17.79
N ASP A 125 14.01 -16.12 16.97
CA ASP A 125 15.47 -16.06 17.14
C ASP A 125 16.08 -14.80 16.51
N LEU A 126 15.27 -13.97 15.85
CA LEU A 126 15.68 -12.82 15.02
C LEU A 126 15.14 -11.48 15.53
N LEU A 127 14.52 -11.45 16.72
CA LEU A 127 13.74 -10.30 17.20
C LEU A 127 14.58 -9.27 17.96
N ASP A 128 15.81 -9.60 18.34
CA ASP A 128 16.71 -8.76 19.11
C ASP A 128 18.10 -8.72 18.46
N SER A 129 18.36 -7.63 17.71
CA SER A 129 19.61 -7.39 17.01
C SER A 129 20.83 -7.50 17.93
N ARG A 130 20.72 -7.01 19.17
CA ARG A 130 21.82 -6.97 20.13
C ARG A 130 22.04 -8.30 20.82
N ASN A 131 21.01 -8.83 21.48
CA ASN A 131 21.15 -9.97 22.39
C ASN A 131 21.08 -11.32 21.67
N GLN A 132 20.44 -11.39 20.49
CA GLN A 132 20.36 -12.62 19.70
C GLN A 132 21.34 -12.61 18.52
N LEU A 133 21.50 -11.47 17.83
CA LEU A 133 22.24 -11.39 16.56
C LEU A 133 23.62 -10.72 16.68
N GLY A 134 23.91 -10.06 17.80
CA GLY A 134 25.23 -9.51 18.12
C GLY A 134 25.60 -8.22 17.37
N TYR A 135 24.63 -7.43 16.89
CA TYR A 135 24.89 -6.13 16.24
C TYR A 135 23.97 -5.03 16.77
N ILE A 136 24.38 -3.77 16.58
CA ILE A 136 23.61 -2.56 16.91
C ILE A 136 23.80 -1.51 15.82
N TYR A 137 22.94 -0.50 15.79
CA TYR A 137 23.09 0.68 14.94
C TYR A 137 23.78 1.83 15.68
N ASP A 138 24.45 2.74 14.95
CA ASP A 138 25.23 3.83 15.55
C ASP A 138 24.41 4.76 16.45
N ASP A 139 23.11 4.90 16.18
CA ASP A 139 22.19 5.73 16.95
C ASP A 139 21.40 4.94 18.01
N TYR A 140 21.90 3.76 18.40
CA TYR A 140 21.29 2.92 19.43
C TYR A 140 21.14 3.64 20.80
N GLU A 141 21.97 4.65 21.07
CA GLU A 141 21.90 5.46 22.30
C GLU A 141 21.20 6.82 22.11
N ILE A 142 20.83 7.20 20.88
CA ILE A 142 20.28 8.53 20.57
C ILE A 142 18.73 8.49 20.56
N GLU A 143 18.11 9.50 21.16
CA GLU A 143 16.65 9.67 21.21
C GLU A 143 16.03 9.84 19.81
N PRO A 144 14.78 9.38 19.58
CA PRO A 144 14.14 9.37 18.28
C PRO A 144 13.99 10.77 17.68
N ILE A 145 14.37 10.90 16.40
CA ILE A 145 14.27 12.12 15.60
C ILE A 145 12.79 12.55 15.52
N THR A 146 12.52 13.83 15.77
CA THR A 146 11.17 14.41 15.93
C THR A 146 10.65 15.18 14.72
N THR A 147 11.35 15.21 13.60
CA THR A 147 11.03 16.13 12.50
C THR A 147 10.36 15.44 11.32
N SER A 148 9.14 15.88 11.02
CA SER A 148 8.45 15.63 9.74
C SER A 148 8.54 16.88 8.88
N VAL A 149 8.95 16.74 7.61
CA VAL A 149 8.76 17.76 6.58
C VAL A 149 7.67 17.27 5.65
N VAL A 150 6.57 18.02 5.55
CA VAL A 150 5.49 17.77 4.59
C VAL A 150 5.60 18.81 3.49
N VAL A 151 5.85 18.39 2.25
CA VAL A 151 5.65 19.22 1.07
C VAL A 151 4.32 18.81 0.46
N ALA A 152 3.27 19.61 0.70
CA ALA A 152 1.96 19.39 0.11
C ALA A 152 1.90 20.05 -1.28
N SER A 153 1.30 19.37 -2.25
CA SER A 153 0.88 19.94 -3.53
C SER A 153 -0.63 19.74 -3.69
N GLU A 154 -1.32 20.63 -4.39
CA GLU A 154 -2.76 20.52 -4.58
C GLU A 154 -3.12 19.33 -5.51
N PRO A 155 -4.05 18.44 -5.10
CA PRO A 155 -4.42 17.27 -5.88
C PRO A 155 -5.35 17.59 -7.05
N ILE A 156 -5.34 16.74 -8.08
CA ILE A 156 -6.36 16.74 -9.15
C ILE A 156 -7.59 16.00 -8.63
N VAL A 157 -8.77 16.62 -8.69
CA VAL A 157 -10.04 16.02 -8.22
C VAL A 157 -10.85 15.51 -9.41
N ILE A 158 -11.26 14.24 -9.36
CA ILE A 158 -12.07 13.59 -10.38
C ILE A 158 -13.44 13.20 -9.78
N ALA A 159 -14.48 13.97 -10.07
CA ALA A 159 -15.85 13.74 -9.59
C ALA A 159 -16.47 12.45 -10.14
N GLY A 160 -17.15 11.67 -9.29
CA GLY A 160 -17.66 10.33 -9.63
C GLY A 160 -19.14 10.20 -9.95
N GLY A 161 -19.53 9.05 -10.50
CA GLY A 161 -20.92 8.66 -10.80
C GLY A 161 -21.46 7.61 -9.82
N GLN A 162 -22.77 7.66 -9.53
CA GLN A 162 -23.46 6.81 -8.55
C GLN A 162 -24.09 5.57 -9.21
N VAL A 163 -24.07 4.42 -8.53
CA VAL A 163 -24.87 3.23 -8.91
C VAL A 163 -26.18 3.24 -8.12
N ALA A 164 -27.32 3.04 -8.78
CA ALA A 164 -28.62 2.95 -8.11
C ALA A 164 -28.74 1.70 -7.22
N SER A 165 -29.53 1.81 -6.14
CA SER A 165 -29.81 0.80 -5.10
C SER A 165 -30.25 -0.59 -5.62
N PRO A 166 -30.21 -1.66 -4.79
CA PRO A 166 -30.21 -3.05 -5.23
C PRO A 166 -31.59 -3.52 -5.66
N GLY A 167 -31.72 -3.77 -6.95
CA GLY A 167 -32.73 -4.65 -7.54
C GLY A 167 -32.06 -5.41 -8.67
N GLU A 168 -32.38 -6.69 -8.78
CA GLU A 168 -31.86 -7.59 -9.81
C GLU A 168 -31.93 -6.94 -11.20
N SER A 169 -30.84 -7.08 -11.97
CA SER A 169 -30.74 -6.93 -13.42
C SER A 169 -31.48 -5.72 -14.05
N GLY A 170 -30.74 -4.65 -14.33
CA GLY A 170 -31.09 -3.70 -15.38
C GLY A 170 -29.92 -3.54 -16.33
N HIS A 171 -30.03 -4.11 -17.52
CA HIS A 171 -29.04 -3.97 -18.60
C HIS A 171 -28.84 -2.48 -18.94
N ALA A 172 -27.77 -1.87 -18.42
CA ALA A 172 -27.20 -0.67 -18.99
C ALA A 172 -25.97 -1.09 -19.81
N MET A 173 -26.18 -1.14 -21.12
CA MET A 173 -25.26 -1.40 -22.22
C MET A 173 -23.78 -1.59 -21.83
N VAL A 174 -23.42 -2.87 -21.67
CA VAL A 174 -22.06 -3.37 -21.72
C VAL A 174 -21.58 -3.20 -23.18
N PRO A 175 -20.49 -2.45 -23.46
CA PRO A 175 -19.80 -2.61 -24.74
C PRO A 175 -19.23 -4.03 -24.77
N ASP A 176 -19.60 -4.80 -25.79
CA ASP A 176 -19.26 -6.21 -25.95
C ASP A 176 -17.81 -6.53 -25.56
N GLY A 177 -17.64 -7.50 -24.65
CA GLY A 177 -16.39 -8.24 -24.54
C GLY A 177 -15.58 -8.18 -23.25
N VAL A 178 -16.15 -7.91 -22.06
CA VAL A 178 -15.53 -8.34 -20.78
C VAL A 178 -16.61 -8.83 -19.81
N GLU A 179 -17.10 -10.03 -20.05
CA GLU A 179 -17.68 -10.86 -18.99
C GLU A 179 -16.63 -11.90 -18.61
N LYS A 180 -15.89 -11.65 -17.53
CA LYS A 180 -15.37 -12.70 -16.65
C LYS A 180 -15.48 -12.21 -15.22
N SER A 181 -16.62 -12.53 -14.63
CA SER A 181 -16.74 -12.67 -13.18
C SER A 181 -15.90 -13.86 -12.77
N ASP A 182 -14.82 -13.61 -12.06
CA ASP A 182 -14.11 -14.69 -11.37
C ASP A 182 -14.94 -15.08 -10.13
N GLY A 183 -15.92 -15.96 -10.34
CA GLY A 183 -16.27 -17.07 -9.46
C GLY A 183 -16.79 -16.84 -8.03
N ASN A 184 -16.90 -15.63 -7.49
CA ASN A 184 -17.31 -15.43 -6.10
C ASN A 184 -18.79 -15.00 -5.94
N LYS A 185 -19.63 -15.96 -5.54
CA LYS A 185 -21.02 -15.73 -5.12
C LYS A 185 -21.04 -14.77 -3.90
N GLY A 186 -21.68 -13.61 -4.03
CA GLY A 186 -22.00 -12.73 -2.89
C GLY A 186 -21.31 -11.35 -2.84
N LEU A 187 -20.54 -10.96 -3.87
CA LEU A 187 -19.93 -9.63 -3.95
C LEU A 187 -20.92 -8.59 -4.52
N LYS A 188 -21.04 -7.44 -3.85
CA LYS A 188 -21.85 -6.30 -4.31
C LYS A 188 -20.97 -5.07 -4.53
N THR A 189 -21.01 -4.51 -5.74
CA THR A 189 -20.37 -3.22 -6.07
C THR A 189 -21.25 -2.05 -5.64
N LEU A 190 -20.68 -1.07 -4.94
CA LEU A 190 -21.41 0.08 -4.37
C LEU A 190 -21.16 1.39 -5.11
N SER A 191 -19.98 1.54 -5.71
CA SER A 191 -19.55 2.73 -6.45
C SER A 191 -18.44 2.33 -7.41
N PHE A 192 -18.31 2.98 -8.56
CA PHE A 192 -17.21 2.70 -9.49
C PHE A 192 -16.75 3.92 -10.30
N ARG A 193 -15.51 3.88 -10.80
CA ARG A 193 -14.92 4.83 -11.74
C ARG A 193 -13.96 4.15 -12.69
N ARG A 194 -13.95 4.56 -13.96
CA ARG A 194 -13.11 3.96 -15.00
C ARG A 194 -12.02 4.90 -15.49
N ASP A 195 -10.99 4.30 -16.07
CA ASP A 195 -9.93 4.96 -16.86
C ASP A 195 -9.22 6.09 -16.11
N ILE A 196 -8.72 5.78 -14.91
CA ILE A 196 -7.99 6.74 -14.07
C ILE A 196 -6.51 6.71 -14.43
N ALA A 197 -6.02 7.79 -15.04
CA ALA A 197 -4.60 7.99 -15.30
C ALA A 197 -3.91 8.59 -14.06
N LEU A 198 -2.79 8.00 -13.65
CA LEU A 198 -1.95 8.49 -12.56
C LEU A 198 -0.58 8.93 -13.11
N GLY A 199 -0.26 10.20 -12.92
CA GLY A 199 0.97 10.85 -13.34
C GLY A 199 1.71 11.49 -12.16
N GLY A 200 2.56 12.50 -12.39
CA GLY A 200 3.39 13.08 -11.31
C GLY A 200 2.64 13.76 -10.16
N ARG A 201 1.31 13.92 -10.25
CA ARG A 201 0.48 14.63 -9.26
C ARG A 201 -0.43 13.68 -8.49
N SER A 202 -0.78 14.09 -7.27
CA SER A 202 -1.81 13.42 -6.50
C SER A 202 -3.17 13.49 -7.20
N VAL A 203 -3.93 12.41 -7.14
CA VAL A 203 -5.27 12.28 -7.75
C VAL A 203 -6.27 11.85 -6.69
N VAL A 204 -7.38 12.58 -6.57
CA VAL A 204 -8.52 12.21 -5.72
C VAL A 204 -9.66 11.77 -6.63
N VAL A 205 -10.19 10.58 -6.37
CA VAL A 205 -11.31 9.99 -7.09
C VAL A 205 -12.50 9.90 -6.15
N ASP A 206 -13.57 10.64 -6.43
CA ASP A 206 -14.80 10.55 -5.65
C ASP A 206 -15.59 9.29 -6.01
N LEU A 207 -16.08 8.61 -4.98
CA LEU A 207 -16.88 7.39 -5.02
C LEU A 207 -18.20 7.64 -4.26
N PRO A 208 -19.22 8.21 -4.91
CA PRO A 208 -20.52 8.42 -4.29
C PRO A 208 -21.16 7.07 -3.95
N VAL A 209 -21.86 7.01 -2.82
CA VAL A 209 -22.49 5.79 -2.30
C VAL A 209 -24.00 6.02 -2.19
N ALA A 210 -24.79 5.08 -2.71
CA ALA A 210 -26.25 5.17 -2.60
C ALA A 210 -26.71 5.14 -1.13
N PRO A 211 -27.82 5.80 -0.75
CA PRO A 211 -28.22 5.94 0.65
C PRO A 211 -28.38 4.62 1.43
N ASP A 212 -28.89 3.56 0.77
CA ASP A 212 -29.04 2.24 1.36
C ASP A 212 -27.68 1.55 1.61
N ALA A 213 -26.78 1.63 0.62
CA ALA A 213 -25.41 1.13 0.73
C ALA A 213 -24.61 1.91 1.77
N GLY A 214 -24.82 3.23 1.84
CA GLY A 214 -24.25 4.12 2.84
C GLY A 214 -24.68 3.76 4.25
N SER A 215 -25.96 3.44 4.42
CA SER A 215 -26.52 2.95 5.70
C SER A 215 -25.89 1.62 6.09
N ALA A 216 -25.81 0.67 5.15
CA ALA A 216 -25.20 -0.64 5.40
C ALA A 216 -23.71 -0.54 5.76
N LEU A 217 -22.93 0.29 5.07
CA LEU A 217 -21.52 0.55 5.40
C LEU A 217 -21.36 1.24 6.76
N THR A 218 -22.30 2.12 7.12
CA THR A 218 -22.33 2.77 8.45
C THR A 218 -22.56 1.74 9.55
N THR A 219 -23.55 0.86 9.39
CA THR A 219 -23.78 -0.25 10.32
C THR A 219 -22.56 -1.17 10.38
N PHE A 220 -21.97 -1.53 9.25
CA PHE A 220 -20.77 -2.37 9.22
C PHE A 220 -19.59 -1.78 9.99
N ALA A 221 -19.36 -0.47 9.87
CA ALA A 221 -18.27 0.21 10.55
C ALA A 221 -18.50 0.32 12.07
N ILE A 222 -19.72 0.59 12.51
CA ILE A 222 -20.02 0.94 13.92
C ILE A 222 -20.54 -0.26 14.71
N GLU A 223 -21.42 -1.06 14.11
CA GLU A 223 -22.15 -2.18 14.71
C GLU A 223 -22.00 -3.45 13.82
N PRO A 224 -20.75 -3.94 13.61
CA PRO A 224 -20.44 -5.02 12.68
C PRO A 224 -21.22 -6.32 12.95
N GLU A 225 -21.60 -6.56 14.21
CA GLU A 225 -22.40 -7.70 14.64
C GLU A 225 -23.83 -7.65 14.10
N LYS A 226 -24.39 -6.44 13.90
CA LYS A 226 -25.73 -6.22 13.33
C LYS A 226 -25.71 -6.08 11.80
N SER A 227 -24.51 -5.94 11.21
CA SER A 227 -24.35 -5.78 9.78
C SER A 227 -24.48 -7.11 9.03
N ALA A 228 -25.19 -7.08 7.89
CA ALA A 228 -25.18 -8.17 6.91
C ALA A 228 -23.85 -8.26 6.16
N ILE A 229 -23.15 -7.13 6.00
CA ILE A 229 -21.80 -7.07 5.45
C ILE A 229 -20.83 -7.64 6.49
N LYS A 230 -19.97 -8.56 6.07
CA LYS A 230 -18.90 -9.16 6.88
C LYS A 230 -17.51 -8.80 6.38
N SER A 231 -17.40 -8.28 5.16
CA SER A 231 -16.14 -7.77 4.60
C SER A 231 -16.41 -6.68 3.56
N ALA A 232 -15.46 -5.76 3.43
CA ALA A 232 -15.49 -4.68 2.45
C ALA A 232 -14.10 -4.45 1.87
N TRP A 233 -14.04 -4.14 0.58
CA TRP A 233 -12.80 -3.90 -0.15
C TRP A 233 -12.88 -2.65 -1.01
N LEU A 234 -11.74 -1.96 -1.13
CA LEU A 234 -11.44 -1.12 -2.27
C LEU A 234 -10.77 -2.00 -3.33
N VAL A 235 -11.33 -2.01 -4.54
CA VAL A 235 -10.82 -2.80 -5.66
C VAL A 235 -10.31 -1.85 -6.74
N LEU A 236 -9.03 -1.99 -7.08
CA LEU A 236 -8.42 -1.39 -8.26
C LEU A 236 -8.27 -2.51 -9.27
N GLU A 237 -9.06 -2.49 -10.32
CA GLU A 237 -9.04 -3.46 -11.39
C GLU A 237 -8.36 -2.87 -12.60
N ASP A 238 -7.74 -3.76 -13.37
CA ASP A 238 -7.10 -3.41 -14.62
C ASP A 238 -6.01 -2.35 -14.45
N VAL A 239 -5.21 -2.52 -13.39
CA VAL A 239 -4.06 -1.68 -13.08
C VAL A 239 -2.93 -2.03 -14.04
N ARG A 240 -2.52 -1.06 -14.84
CA ARG A 240 -1.47 -1.19 -15.86
C ARG A 240 -0.37 -0.16 -15.64
N ILE A 241 0.87 -0.58 -15.90
CA ILE A 241 2.02 0.30 -15.90
C ILE A 241 2.02 1.12 -17.21
N GLY A 242 2.06 2.44 -17.09
CA GLY A 242 2.14 3.37 -18.21
C GLY A 242 3.56 3.47 -18.79
N SER A 243 3.72 4.26 -19.85
CA SER A 243 5.00 4.39 -20.57
C SER A 243 6.14 4.88 -19.67
N ASP A 244 5.88 5.86 -18.81
CA ASP A 244 6.88 6.45 -17.93
C ASP A 244 7.15 5.59 -16.68
N GLY A 245 6.22 4.71 -16.32
CA GLY A 245 6.31 3.89 -15.11
C GLY A 245 7.11 2.59 -15.27
N LYS A 246 7.59 2.26 -16.47
CA LYS A 246 8.23 0.96 -16.74
C LYS A 246 9.47 0.68 -15.90
N LEU A 247 10.23 1.72 -15.58
CA LEU A 247 11.39 1.63 -14.69
C LEU A 247 11.04 1.93 -13.23
N GLY A 248 9.77 2.13 -12.87
CA GLY A 248 9.41 2.74 -11.58
C GLY A 248 9.67 4.24 -11.60
N GLY A 249 10.21 4.79 -10.51
CA GLY A 249 10.42 6.24 -10.36
C GLY A 249 9.21 6.99 -9.83
N PHE A 250 8.20 6.28 -9.36
CA PHE A 250 6.97 6.84 -8.82
C PHE A 250 6.51 6.02 -7.62
N SER A 251 5.76 6.65 -6.72
CA SER A 251 5.04 5.97 -5.66
C SER A 251 3.86 6.80 -5.23
N TYR A 252 2.73 6.14 -4.98
CA TYR A 252 1.55 6.76 -4.39
C TYR A 252 1.22 6.09 -3.06
N ASP A 253 0.84 6.88 -2.06
CA ASP A 253 0.04 6.38 -0.94
C ASP A 253 -1.41 6.28 -1.41
N ILE A 254 -2.03 5.11 -1.25
CA ILE A 254 -3.46 4.91 -1.50
C ILE A 254 -4.19 5.26 -0.20
N LYS A 255 -5.04 6.27 -0.21
CA LYS A 255 -5.81 6.68 0.96
C LYS A 255 -7.30 6.58 0.71
N LEU A 256 -8.02 6.07 1.69
CA LEU A 256 -9.48 6.20 1.76
C LEU A 256 -9.82 7.47 2.54
N LYS A 257 -10.75 8.26 2.01
CA LYS A 257 -11.16 9.54 2.59
C LYS A 257 -12.65 9.59 2.82
N LYS A 258 -13.04 10.28 3.88
CA LYS A 258 -14.42 10.68 4.17
C LYS A 258 -14.47 12.20 4.36
N LYS A 259 -15.35 12.85 3.61
CA LYS A 259 -15.65 14.27 3.80
C LYS A 259 -16.57 14.43 5.01
N ASN A 260 -16.20 15.29 5.95
CA ASN A 260 -16.97 15.60 7.15
C ASN A 260 -17.36 17.09 7.16
N ALA A 261 -18.40 17.45 7.92
CA ALA A 261 -18.74 18.84 8.20
C ALA A 261 -17.66 19.47 9.09
N GLY A 262 -16.56 19.95 8.49
CA GLY A 262 -15.40 20.51 9.18
C GLY A 262 -14.03 20.09 8.63
N GLY A 263 -13.96 19.22 7.62
CA GLY A 263 -12.70 18.79 7.00
C GLY A 263 -12.78 17.43 6.32
N SER A 264 -11.64 16.82 6.02
CA SER A 264 -11.55 15.44 5.53
C SER A 264 -10.77 14.60 6.54
N GLN A 265 -11.27 13.41 6.87
CA GLN A 265 -10.46 12.36 7.49
C GLN A 265 -9.92 11.44 6.40
N ASP A 266 -8.71 10.94 6.57
CA ASP A 266 -8.08 9.98 5.67
C ASP A 266 -7.45 8.81 6.43
N VAL A 267 -7.37 7.66 5.77
CA VAL A 267 -6.68 6.47 6.25
C VAL A 267 -5.87 5.91 5.09
N VAL A 268 -4.57 5.68 5.31
CA VAL A 268 -3.70 5.05 4.32
C VAL A 268 -4.00 3.55 4.28
N LEU A 269 -4.28 3.03 3.08
CA LEU A 269 -4.56 1.62 2.82
C LEU A 269 -3.32 0.84 2.36
N GLY A 270 -2.31 1.53 1.83
CA GLY A 270 -1.09 0.92 1.31
C GLY A 270 -0.42 1.83 0.29
N THR A 271 0.57 1.28 -0.42
CA THR A 271 1.29 1.99 -1.49
C THR A 271 1.06 1.37 -2.86
N LEU A 272 1.09 2.21 -3.89
CA LEU A 272 0.96 1.82 -5.29
C LEU A 272 2.20 2.25 -6.08
N ASN A 273 2.99 1.27 -6.49
CA ASN A 273 4.17 1.45 -7.35
C ASN A 273 4.53 0.13 -8.03
N THR A 274 5.60 0.11 -8.83
CA THR A 274 6.06 -1.12 -9.49
C THR A 274 6.42 -2.22 -8.50
N PHE A 275 6.96 -1.85 -7.33
CA PHE A 275 7.39 -2.82 -6.33
C PHE A 275 6.19 -3.52 -5.70
N THR A 276 5.18 -2.77 -5.27
CA THR A 276 3.95 -3.38 -4.72
C THR A 276 3.21 -4.21 -5.77
N LEU A 277 3.13 -3.73 -7.02
CA LEU A 277 2.55 -4.51 -8.12
C LEU A 277 3.35 -5.79 -8.41
N SER A 278 4.68 -5.76 -8.29
CA SER A 278 5.52 -6.94 -8.46
C SER A 278 5.38 -7.93 -7.30
N ALA A 279 5.20 -7.44 -6.07
CA ALA A 279 5.03 -8.27 -4.88
C ALA A 279 3.77 -9.14 -4.98
N LEU A 280 2.67 -8.57 -5.46
CA LEU A 280 1.40 -9.27 -5.67
C LEU A 280 1.55 -10.46 -6.63
N LYS A 281 2.42 -10.37 -7.64
CA LYS A 281 2.70 -11.47 -8.57
C LYS A 281 3.53 -12.61 -7.96
N HIS A 282 4.17 -12.38 -6.81
CA HIS A 282 5.10 -13.32 -6.17
C HIS A 282 4.64 -13.83 -4.80
N SER A 283 3.47 -13.40 -4.29
CA SER A 283 2.90 -13.90 -3.03
C SER A 283 2.16 -15.24 -3.22
N PRO A 284 2.57 -16.34 -2.57
CA PRO A 284 1.78 -17.56 -2.51
C PRO A 284 0.65 -17.36 -1.48
N GLY A 285 -0.59 -17.13 -1.95
CA GLY A 285 -1.77 -17.02 -1.08
C GLY A 285 -2.69 -15.83 -1.34
N MET A 286 -2.31 -14.86 -2.18
CA MET A 286 -3.24 -13.90 -2.76
C MET A 286 -3.68 -14.46 -4.11
N ALA A 287 -4.94 -14.89 -4.21
CA ALA A 287 -5.46 -15.53 -5.42
C ALA A 287 -5.34 -14.59 -6.64
N HIS A 288 -4.53 -14.97 -7.61
CA HIS A 288 -4.57 -14.46 -8.98
C HIS A 288 -4.86 -15.60 -9.95
N THR A 289 -5.99 -15.50 -10.63
CA THR A 289 -6.34 -16.20 -11.87
C THR A 289 -5.60 -15.52 -13.02
N GLY A 290 -4.34 -15.87 -13.26
CA GLY A 290 -3.59 -15.36 -14.40
C GLY A 290 -2.11 -15.69 -14.35
N GLY A 291 -1.73 -16.83 -14.93
CA GLY A 291 -0.33 -17.22 -15.09
C GLY A 291 0.35 -16.43 -16.21
N GLY A 292 1.38 -15.68 -15.87
CA GLY A 292 2.22 -14.99 -16.85
C GLY A 292 3.49 -14.41 -16.21
N HIS A 293 4.65 -14.90 -16.65
CA HIS A 293 5.94 -14.30 -16.34
C HIS A 293 6.07 -12.92 -17.01
N GLY A 294 6.77 -12.01 -16.31
CA GLY A 294 6.67 -10.58 -16.49
C GLY A 294 6.91 -10.06 -17.91
N THR A 295 5.98 -9.22 -18.36
CA THR A 295 6.28 -8.02 -19.13
C THR A 295 5.35 -6.89 -18.66
N SER A 296 5.74 -5.64 -18.92
CA SER A 296 5.12 -4.38 -18.48
C SER A 296 3.72 -4.10 -19.10
N GLY A 297 2.85 -5.10 -19.20
CA GLY A 297 1.55 -5.01 -19.88
C GLY A 297 0.40 -5.80 -19.23
N ASP A 298 0.66 -6.67 -18.25
CA ASP A 298 -0.42 -7.46 -17.66
C ASP A 298 -1.24 -6.61 -16.68
N ALA A 299 -2.53 -6.50 -16.97
CA ALA A 299 -3.55 -5.96 -16.10
C ALA A 299 -3.59 -6.71 -14.76
N GLY A 300 -3.40 -5.99 -13.65
CA GLY A 300 -3.54 -6.54 -12.30
C GLY A 300 -4.82 -6.06 -11.61
N THR A 301 -5.34 -6.87 -10.69
CA THR A 301 -6.41 -6.46 -9.77
C THR A 301 -5.89 -6.43 -8.35
N LEU A 302 -5.93 -5.27 -7.70
CA LEU A 302 -5.59 -5.08 -6.31
C LEU A 302 -6.87 -4.98 -5.47
N ARG A 303 -6.99 -5.81 -4.44
CA ARG A 303 -8.08 -5.75 -3.45
C ARG A 303 -7.51 -5.36 -2.09
N LEU A 304 -7.95 -4.22 -1.57
CA LEU A 304 -7.52 -3.66 -0.29
C LEU A 304 -8.66 -3.77 0.72
N PRO A 305 -8.53 -4.54 1.80
CA PRO A 305 -9.51 -4.55 2.88
C PRO A 305 -9.71 -3.14 3.46
N ILE A 306 -10.95 -2.68 3.57
CA ILE A 306 -11.27 -1.35 4.11
C ILE A 306 -12.06 -1.39 5.42
N SER A 307 -12.29 -2.57 5.99
CA SER A 307 -13.07 -2.74 7.22
C SER A 307 -12.56 -1.84 8.35
N ASP A 308 -11.26 -1.90 8.65
CA ASP A 308 -10.65 -1.09 9.71
C ASP A 308 -10.56 0.39 9.34
N ALA A 309 -10.32 0.68 8.05
CA ALA A 309 -10.30 2.04 7.55
C ALA A 309 -11.65 2.75 7.72
N LEU A 310 -12.76 2.06 7.46
CA LEU A 310 -14.10 2.60 7.67
C LEU A 310 -14.36 2.95 9.15
N ARG A 311 -13.81 2.18 10.10
CA ARG A 311 -13.90 2.50 11.54
C ARG A 311 -13.08 3.73 11.90
N GLN A 312 -11.87 3.83 11.34
CA GLN A 312 -10.94 4.94 11.61
C GLN A 312 -11.40 6.27 10.98
N LEU A 313 -12.12 6.23 9.86
CA LEU A 313 -12.70 7.41 9.20
C LEU A 313 -13.86 8.07 9.97
N GLY A 314 -14.09 7.68 11.23
CA GLY A 314 -15.10 8.30 12.08
C GLY A 314 -16.49 8.27 11.42
N VAL A 315 -16.84 7.15 10.80
CA VAL A 315 -18.22 6.92 10.33
C VAL A 315 -19.08 6.87 11.59
N THR A 316 -19.99 7.84 11.77
CA THR A 316 -20.87 7.93 12.95
C THR A 316 -22.33 7.78 12.54
N GLY A 317 -23.14 7.17 13.39
CA GLY A 317 -24.59 7.02 13.15
C GLY A 317 -25.35 8.35 13.30
N ALA A 318 -24.76 9.34 13.98
CA ALA A 318 -25.40 10.62 14.28
C ALA A 318 -25.47 11.57 13.07
N SER A 319 -24.60 11.42 12.08
CA SER A 319 -24.53 12.30 10.89
C SER A 319 -25.33 11.81 9.68
N GLY A 320 -26.18 10.79 9.85
CA GLY A 320 -26.87 10.12 8.74
C GLY A 320 -25.96 9.14 7.99
N ALA A 321 -26.54 8.42 7.02
CA ALA A 321 -25.86 7.41 6.22
C ALA A 321 -24.63 7.97 5.50
N LEU A 322 -23.57 7.16 5.37
CA LEU A 322 -22.37 7.50 4.59
C LEU A 322 -22.73 7.81 3.13
N GLN A 323 -22.52 9.06 2.70
CA GLN A 323 -22.98 9.52 1.37
C GLN A 323 -21.91 9.37 0.29
N ALA A 324 -20.63 9.48 0.66
CA ALA A 324 -19.52 9.36 -0.26
C ALA A 324 -18.25 8.93 0.45
N LEU A 325 -17.41 8.22 -0.27
CA LEU A 325 -15.99 8.04 0.03
C LEU A 325 -15.20 8.68 -1.12
N SER A 326 -13.94 8.97 -0.88
CA SER A 326 -13.00 9.29 -1.95
C SER A 326 -11.74 8.45 -1.79
N VAL A 327 -11.10 8.12 -2.90
CA VAL A 327 -9.79 7.48 -2.90
C VAL A 327 -8.77 8.51 -3.37
N GLU A 328 -7.75 8.78 -2.57
CA GLU A 328 -6.63 9.61 -2.97
C GLU A 328 -5.42 8.74 -3.26
N PHE A 329 -4.86 8.90 -4.45
CA PHE A 329 -3.51 8.48 -4.79
C PHE A 329 -2.61 9.67 -4.50
N GLU A 330 -2.10 9.78 -3.28
CA GLU A 330 -1.18 10.86 -2.92
C GLU A 330 0.20 10.54 -3.47
N SER A 331 0.69 11.35 -4.42
CA SER A 331 2.05 11.16 -4.93
C SER A 331 3.05 11.41 -3.82
N SER A 332 3.86 10.40 -3.51
CA SER A 332 5.00 10.52 -2.61
C SER A 332 6.16 11.25 -3.29
N ILE A 333 6.06 11.54 -4.59
CA ILE A 333 7.11 12.14 -5.41
C ILE A 333 6.47 13.16 -6.37
N PRO A 334 6.07 14.35 -5.89
CA PRO A 334 5.37 15.32 -6.73
C PRO A 334 6.25 15.79 -7.91
N GLU A 335 5.72 15.65 -9.12
CA GLU A 335 6.37 16.01 -10.38
C GLU A 335 5.34 16.62 -11.37
N SER A 336 5.81 16.91 -12.59
CA SER A 336 4.97 17.38 -13.68
C SER A 336 3.82 16.40 -14.02
N ALA A 337 2.68 16.96 -14.40
CA ALA A 337 1.45 16.22 -14.67
C ALA A 337 1.45 15.44 -15.99
N ASP A 338 2.45 15.65 -16.86
CA ASP A 338 2.59 15.03 -18.17
C ASP A 338 3.04 13.56 -18.11
N LYS A 339 3.55 13.10 -16.96
CA LYS A 339 3.94 11.71 -16.73
C LYS A 339 2.75 10.76 -16.81
N GLN A 340 2.98 9.58 -17.39
CA GLN A 340 2.04 8.47 -17.46
C GLN A 340 2.60 7.26 -16.73
N TYR A 341 2.47 7.26 -15.40
CA TYR A 341 3.03 6.22 -14.55
C TYR A 341 2.14 4.98 -14.48
N LEU A 342 0.85 5.15 -14.23
CA LEU A 342 -0.12 4.06 -14.15
C LEU A 342 -1.44 4.45 -14.81
N ASN A 343 -2.17 3.43 -15.25
CA ASN A 343 -3.60 3.53 -15.54
C ASN A 343 -4.35 2.51 -14.67
N VAL A 344 -5.45 2.93 -14.08
CA VAL A 344 -6.38 2.05 -13.36
C VAL A 344 -7.68 2.02 -14.15
N GLY A 345 -7.96 0.87 -14.79
CA GLY A 345 -9.14 0.74 -15.65
C GLY A 345 -10.44 0.83 -14.86
N ASN A 346 -10.47 0.38 -13.60
CA ASN A 346 -11.65 0.51 -12.75
C ASN A 346 -11.32 0.61 -11.25
N ILE A 347 -11.96 1.53 -10.53
CA ILE A 347 -11.89 1.68 -9.06
C ILE A 347 -13.28 1.47 -8.50
N ARG A 348 -13.46 0.57 -7.54
CA ARG A 348 -14.77 0.32 -6.92
C ARG A 348 -14.72 -0.07 -5.44
N ILE A 349 -15.84 0.13 -4.76
CA ILE A 349 -16.07 -0.43 -3.42
C ILE A 349 -16.89 -1.70 -3.56
N GLU A 350 -16.39 -2.81 -3.03
CA GLU A 350 -17.09 -4.09 -2.97
C GLU A 350 -17.37 -4.48 -1.52
N THR A 351 -18.49 -5.18 -1.29
CA THR A 351 -18.83 -5.78 0.01
C THR A 351 -19.24 -7.23 -0.16
N SER A 352 -19.03 -8.05 0.86
CA SER A 352 -19.52 -9.44 0.93
C SER A 352 -20.18 -9.72 2.28
N THR A 353 -21.08 -10.70 2.27
CA THR A 353 -21.69 -11.29 3.47
C THR A 353 -20.82 -12.35 4.13
N LEU A 354 -19.66 -12.66 3.55
CA LEU A 354 -18.66 -13.59 4.10
C LEU A 354 -17.50 -12.80 4.73
N PRO A 355 -16.84 -13.30 5.79
CA PRO A 355 -15.64 -12.68 6.33
C PRO A 355 -14.47 -12.72 5.33
N ILE A 356 -13.43 -11.92 5.58
CA ILE A 356 -12.16 -12.04 4.86
C ILE A 356 -11.50 -13.34 5.36
N GLU A 357 -11.15 -14.24 4.43
CA GLU A 357 -10.43 -15.49 4.73
C GLU A 357 -8.98 -15.26 5.16
#